data_AF-A0A3M1YW26-F1
#
_entry.id   AF-A0A3M1YW26-F1
#
_cell.length_a   1.000
_cell.length_b   1.000
_cell.length_c   1.000
_cell.angle_alpha   90.00
_cell.angle_beta   90.00
_cell.angle_gamma   90.00
#
_symmetry.space_group_name_H-M   'P 1'
#
loop_
_entity.id
_entity.type
_entity.pdbx_description
1 polymer ?
#
loop_
_entity_poly.entity_id
_entity_poly.type
_entity_poly.pdbx_seq_one_letter_code
_entity_poly.pdbx_strand_id
1 'polypeptide(L)'
;MCGRFSLTTDLNKLQQSFNLDEVPPVFAPRYNIAPSQPVAVIANDNPKKLTFFKWGLVPSWAKDPRIGSKMINARAETLEEKPSFRTAFKRRRCLIPADGFFEWAKRNGDKVP
;
A
#
# COMPACT_ATOMS: atom_id res chain seq x y z
N MET A 1 11.45 2.44 -6.97
CA MET A 1 9.98 2.37 -6.81
C MET A 1 9.73 1.01 -6.21
N CYS A 2 9.37 0.97 -4.92
CA CYS A 2 9.38 -0.28 -4.18
C CYS A 2 8.31 -1.23 -4.70
N GLY A 3 8.67 -2.50 -4.79
CA GLY A 3 7.77 -3.58 -5.21
C GLY A 3 7.55 -4.63 -4.12
N ARG A 4 8.12 -4.42 -2.93
CA ARG A 4 8.05 -5.34 -1.81
C ARG A 4 8.26 -4.65 -0.47
N PHE A 5 7.55 -5.12 0.55
CA PHE A 5 7.71 -4.63 1.92
C PHE A 5 7.34 -5.67 2.96
N SER A 6 7.62 -5.38 4.24
CA SER A 6 7.24 -6.21 5.38
C SER A 6 6.31 -5.47 6.32
N LEU A 7 5.42 -6.24 6.97
CA LEU A 7 4.63 -5.79 8.10
C LEU A 7 4.51 -6.94 9.10
N THR A 8 5.39 -6.92 10.09
CA THR A 8 5.59 -7.92 11.12
C THR A 8 5.30 -7.37 12.52
N THR A 9 5.21 -6.04 12.64
CA THR A 9 4.76 -5.36 13.85
C THR A 9 3.43 -5.94 14.36
N ASP A 10 3.37 -6.20 15.67
CA ASP A 10 2.19 -6.71 16.35
C ASP A 10 0.96 -5.80 16.19
N LEU A 11 -0.22 -6.41 16.11
CA LEU A 11 -1.46 -5.68 15.90
C LEU A 11 -1.75 -4.67 17.02
N ASN A 12 -1.47 -5.01 18.29
CA ASN A 12 -1.69 -4.10 19.41
C ASN A 12 -0.78 -2.88 19.31
N LYS A 13 0.46 -3.07 18.85
CA LYS A 13 1.40 -1.97 18.63
C LYS A 13 0.94 -1.06 17.50
N LEU A 14 0.42 -1.60 16.40
CA LEU A 14 -0.20 -0.79 15.34
C LEU A 14 -1.42 -0.03 15.87
N GLN A 15 -2.29 -0.71 16.63
CA GLN A 15 -3.49 -0.13 17.21
C GLN A 15 -3.17 1.06 18.12
N GLN A 16 -2.18 0.93 19.00
CA GLN A 16 -1.70 2.01 19.86
C GLN A 16 -1.04 3.13 19.05
N SER A 17 -0.14 2.79 18.12
CA SER A 17 0.64 3.78 17.36
C SER A 17 -0.22 4.68 16.47
N PHE A 18 -1.32 4.13 15.95
CA PHE A 18 -2.25 4.84 15.07
C PHE A 18 -3.59 5.19 15.74
N ASN A 19 -3.75 4.94 17.04
CA ASN A 19 -4.98 5.18 17.80
C ASN A 19 -6.25 4.59 17.12
N LEU A 20 -6.19 3.29 16.82
CA LEU A 20 -7.24 2.58 16.09
C LEU A 20 -8.31 2.02 17.05
N ASP A 21 -9.57 2.21 16.69
CA ASP A 21 -10.72 1.67 17.41
C ASP A 21 -11.13 0.31 16.81
N GLU A 22 -10.92 0.12 15.50
CA GLU A 22 -11.29 -1.10 14.77
C GLU A 22 -10.07 -1.73 14.08
N VAL A 23 -9.89 -3.02 14.28
CA VAL A 23 -8.82 -3.83 13.65
C VAL A 23 -9.40 -5.12 13.06
N PRO A 24 -8.78 -5.71 12.03
CA PRO A 24 -9.28 -6.95 11.44
C PRO A 24 -9.14 -8.13 12.42
N PRO A 25 -10.09 -9.08 12.41
CA PRO A 25 -10.06 -10.24 13.30
C PRO A 25 -8.89 -11.19 13.00
N VAL A 26 -8.39 -11.16 11.76
CA VAL A 26 -7.23 -11.94 11.32
C VAL A 26 -6.15 -10.97 10.86
N PHE A 27 -5.05 -10.95 11.59
CA PHE A 27 -3.85 -10.22 11.26
C PHE A 27 -2.64 -11.09 11.58
N ALA A 28 -1.73 -11.24 10.62
CA ALA A 28 -0.54 -12.07 10.78
C ALA A 28 0.70 -11.32 10.28
N PRO A 29 1.85 -11.49 10.93
CA PRO A 29 3.13 -10.99 10.44
C PRO A 29 3.42 -11.46 9.01
N ARG A 30 3.87 -10.54 8.15
CA ARG A 30 4.21 -10.83 6.76
C ARG A 30 5.56 -10.23 6.38
N TYR A 31 6.48 -11.10 6.00
CA TYR A 31 7.87 -10.73 5.70
C TYR A 31 8.11 -10.33 4.23
N ASN A 32 7.20 -10.69 3.32
CA ASN A 32 7.37 -10.50 1.88
C ASN A 32 6.01 -10.20 1.22
N ILE A 33 5.51 -8.98 1.44
CA ILE A 33 4.28 -8.47 0.84
C ILE A 33 4.59 -8.02 -0.59
N ALA A 34 3.78 -8.48 -1.55
CA ALA A 34 3.95 -8.21 -2.97
C ALA A 34 2.68 -7.57 -3.59
N PRO A 35 2.81 -6.92 -4.75
CA PRO A 35 1.68 -6.39 -5.51
C PRO A 35 0.54 -7.37 -5.71
N SER A 36 -0.67 -6.85 -5.88
CA SER A 36 -1.94 -7.56 -5.99
C SER A 36 -2.41 -8.31 -4.74
N GLN A 37 -1.59 -8.40 -3.69
CA GLN A 37 -2.01 -8.95 -2.40
C GLN A 37 -2.81 -7.92 -1.59
N PRO A 38 -3.66 -8.37 -0.66
CA PRO A 38 -4.23 -7.48 0.36
C PRO A 38 -3.11 -6.87 1.21
N VAL A 39 -3.22 -5.60 1.57
CA VAL A 39 -2.28 -4.87 2.45
C VAL A 39 -3.05 -4.08 3.48
N ALA A 40 -2.47 -3.95 4.68
CA ALA A 40 -3.10 -3.20 5.77
C ALA A 40 -3.16 -1.71 5.40
N VAL A 41 -4.31 -1.10 5.59
CA VAL A 41 -4.58 0.29 5.20
C VAL A 41 -5.40 1.00 6.28
N ILE A 42 -5.03 2.24 6.55
CA ILE A 42 -5.83 3.21 7.30
C ILE A 42 -6.29 4.28 6.31
N ALA A 43 -7.57 4.28 5.97
CA ALA A 43 -8.13 5.16 4.95
C ALA A 43 -8.61 6.49 5.56
N ASN A 44 -8.58 7.57 4.78
CA ASN A 44 -8.94 8.91 5.28
C ASN A 44 -10.44 9.06 5.64
N ASP A 45 -11.31 8.24 5.07
CA ASP A 45 -12.75 8.20 5.37
C ASP A 45 -13.07 7.40 6.63
N ASN A 46 -12.16 6.54 7.09
CA ASN A 46 -12.22 5.88 8.40
C ASN A 46 -10.83 5.82 9.05
N PRO A 47 -10.32 6.94 9.61
CA PRO A 47 -8.94 7.08 10.06
C PRO A 47 -8.62 6.29 11.33
N LYS A 48 -9.64 5.71 11.98
CA LYS A 48 -9.51 4.90 13.20
C LYS A 48 -9.66 3.40 12.95
N LYS A 49 -9.72 2.99 11.69
CA LYS A 49 -9.89 1.60 11.29
C LYS A 49 -8.70 1.11 10.48
N LEU A 50 -8.13 -0.01 10.92
CA LEU A 50 -7.24 -0.81 10.07
C LEU A 50 -8.07 -1.79 9.26
N THR A 51 -7.92 -1.74 7.94
CA THR A 51 -8.60 -2.67 7.02
C THR A 51 -7.61 -3.20 5.98
N PHE A 52 -8.08 -4.02 5.04
CA PHE A 52 -7.27 -4.52 3.94
C PHE A 52 -7.76 -4.01 2.59
N PHE A 53 -6.87 -3.42 1.79
CA PHE A 53 -7.10 -3.14 0.38
C PHE A 53 -6.12 -3.91 -0.51
N LYS A 54 -6.45 -4.09 -1.78
CA LYS A 54 -5.53 -4.68 -2.75
C LYS A 54 -4.42 -3.70 -3.13
N TRP A 55 -3.16 -4.12 -3.06
CA TRP A 55 -2.04 -3.30 -3.56
C TRP A 55 -2.01 -3.28 -5.08
N GLY A 56 -2.58 -2.23 -5.65
CA GLY A 56 -2.67 -2.01 -7.10
C GLY A 56 -3.93 -1.23 -7.41
N LEU A 57 -3.80 0.08 -7.64
CA LEU A 57 -4.95 0.96 -7.80
C LEU A 57 -5.69 0.65 -9.11
N VAL A 58 -6.98 0.38 -9.02
CA VAL A 58 -7.88 0.30 -10.18
C VAL A 58 -8.57 1.66 -10.34
N PRO A 59 -8.27 2.45 -11.39
CA PRO A 59 -8.98 3.69 -11.64
C PRO A 59 -10.47 3.43 -11.86
N SER A 60 -11.34 4.33 -11.39
CA SER A 60 -12.80 4.14 -11.44
C SER A 60 -13.38 4.05 -12.87
N TRP A 61 -12.64 4.53 -13.86
CA TRP A 61 -13.01 4.47 -15.29
C TRP A 61 -12.51 3.18 -15.98
N ALA A 62 -11.65 2.39 -15.32
CA ALA A 62 -11.06 1.21 -15.91
C ALA A 62 -12.11 0.08 -15.99
N LYS A 63 -12.34 -0.43 -17.20
CA LYS A 63 -13.20 -1.61 -17.43
C LYS A 63 -12.54 -2.91 -16.99
N ASP A 64 -11.21 -2.94 -17.00
CA ASP A 64 -10.41 -4.13 -16.69
C ASP A 64 -9.59 -3.91 -15.40
N PRO A 65 -9.86 -4.65 -14.31
CA PRO A 65 -9.15 -4.51 -13.06
C PRO A 65 -7.67 -4.93 -13.15
N ARG A 66 -7.25 -5.63 -14.20
CA ARG A 66 -5.84 -6.03 -14.41
C ARG A 66 -4.91 -4.84 -14.54
N ILE A 67 -5.42 -3.66 -14.90
CA ILE A 67 -4.63 -2.41 -14.94
C ILE A 67 -3.98 -2.10 -13.57
N GLY A 68 -4.59 -2.56 -12.47
CA GLY A 68 -4.05 -2.36 -11.12
C GLY A 68 -2.65 -2.93 -10.92
N SER A 69 -2.27 -3.98 -11.67
CA SER A 69 -0.91 -4.54 -11.67
C SER A 69 0.17 -3.54 -12.13
N LYS A 70 -0.22 -2.53 -12.93
CA LYS A 70 0.67 -1.45 -13.40
C LYS A 70 0.62 -0.22 -12.50
N MET A 71 -0.28 -0.18 -11.51
CA MET A 71 -0.57 0.97 -10.66
C MET A 71 -0.23 0.68 -9.20
N ILE A 72 0.96 0.12 -8.98
CA ILE A 72 1.46 -0.25 -7.65
C ILE A 72 2.19 0.90 -6.94
N ASN A 73 2.61 1.92 -7.69
CA ASN A 73 3.28 3.12 -7.19
C ASN A 73 2.72 4.36 -7.89
N ALA A 74 2.65 5.48 -7.16
CA ALA A 74 2.33 6.79 -7.70
C ALA A 74 3.51 7.74 -7.42
N ARG A 75 4.03 8.39 -8.47
CA ARG A 75 5.14 9.32 -8.36
C ARG A 75 4.67 10.66 -7.79
N ALA A 76 5.31 11.13 -6.71
CA ALA A 76 5.03 12.40 -6.04
C ALA A 76 4.89 13.57 -7.02
N GLU A 77 5.78 13.61 -8.01
CA GLU A 77 5.94 14.67 -8.98
C GLU A 77 4.78 14.79 -9.97
N THR A 78 3.98 13.73 -10.17
CA THR A 78 2.97 13.69 -11.25
C THR A 78 1.60 13.15 -10.82
N LEU A 79 1.44 12.77 -9.55
CA LEU A 79 0.21 12.13 -9.07
C LEU A 79 -1.00 13.08 -9.09
N GLU A 80 -0.79 14.39 -9.08
CA GLU A 80 -1.85 15.40 -9.16
C GLU A 80 -2.39 15.59 -10.58
N GLU A 81 -1.59 15.26 -11.60
CA GLU A 81 -1.91 15.46 -13.00
C GLU A 81 -2.50 14.19 -13.63
N LYS A 82 -1.92 13.03 -13.29
CA LYS A 82 -2.25 11.76 -13.92
C LYS A 82 -3.71 11.34 -13.66
N PRO A 83 -4.52 11.06 -14.71
CA PRO A 83 -5.92 10.65 -14.56
C PRO A 83 -6.14 9.44 -13.63
N SER A 84 -5.17 8.52 -13.58
CA SER A 84 -5.21 7.35 -12.69
C SER A 84 -5.17 7.71 -11.21
N PHE A 85 -4.49 8.81 -10.84
CA PHE A 85 -4.17 9.14 -9.44
C PHE A 85 -4.84 10.42 -8.95
N ARG A 86 -5.01 11.44 -9.80
CA ARG A 86 -5.43 12.81 -9.41
C ARG A 86 -6.65 12.86 -8.49
N THR A 87 -7.68 12.07 -8.80
CA THR A 87 -8.91 12.03 -8.00
C THR A 87 -8.72 11.28 -6.69
N ALA A 88 -7.96 10.17 -6.72
CA ALA A 88 -7.65 9.39 -5.52
C ALA A 88 -6.80 10.20 -4.54
N PHE A 89 -5.80 10.94 -5.03
CA PHE A 89 -4.96 11.79 -4.19
C PHE A 89 -5.75 12.89 -3.48
N LYS A 90 -6.70 13.52 -4.18
CA LYS A 90 -7.51 14.59 -3.60
C LYS A 90 -8.53 14.09 -2.58
N ARG A 91 -9.07 12.87 -2.74
CA ARG A 91 -10.27 12.42 -2.01
C ARG A 91 -10.12 11.14 -1.18
N ARG A 92 -9.18 10.27 -1.53
CA ARG A 92 -9.06 8.88 -1.01
C ARG A 92 -7.62 8.57 -0.60
N ARG A 93 -7.02 9.45 0.21
CA ARG A 93 -5.68 9.20 0.76
C ARG A 93 -5.76 8.09 1.79
N CYS A 94 -4.68 7.35 1.93
CA CYS A 94 -4.58 6.33 2.96
C CYS A 94 -3.13 6.18 3.41
N LEU A 95 -2.95 5.59 4.59
CA LEU A 95 -1.66 5.15 5.09
C LEU A 95 -1.55 3.64 4.89
N ILE A 96 -0.37 3.20 4.44
CA ILE A 96 -0.01 1.77 4.35
C ILE A 96 1.12 1.55 5.37
N PRO A 97 0.83 0.98 6.55
CA PRO A 97 1.87 0.63 7.52
C PRO A 97 2.85 -0.40 6.95
N ALA A 98 4.13 -0.20 7.21
CA ALA A 98 5.21 -1.11 6.86
C ALA A 98 6.34 -0.98 7.87
N ASP A 99 7.05 -2.06 8.18
CA ASP A 99 8.28 -1.97 8.99
C ASP A 99 9.47 -1.48 8.15
N GLY A 100 9.45 -1.82 6.85
CA GLY A 100 10.49 -1.51 5.90
C GLY A 100 10.14 -2.05 4.51
N PHE A 101 10.91 -1.67 3.50
CA PHE A 101 10.72 -2.09 2.12
C PHE A 101 12.00 -2.67 1.53
N PHE A 102 11.84 -3.49 0.49
CA PHE A 102 12.94 -4.11 -0.24
C PHE A 102 13.12 -3.41 -1.60
N GLU A 103 14.37 -3.12 -1.95
CA GLU A 103 14.76 -2.62 -3.26
C GLU A 103 16.02 -3.37 -3.72
N TRP A 104 16.15 -3.56 -5.03
CA TRP A 104 17.29 -4.28 -5.57
C TRP A 104 18.29 -3.31 -6.18
N ALA A 105 19.46 -3.20 -5.56
CA ALA A 105 20.57 -2.46 -6.10
C ALA A 105 21.11 -3.19 -7.34
N LYS A 106 21.34 -2.44 -8.42
CA LYS A 106 22.07 -2.94 -9.58
C LYS A 106 23.57 -2.84 -9.31
N ARG A 107 24.28 -3.96 -9.32
CA ARG A 107 25.74 -4.02 -9.17
C ARG A 107 26.30 -4.94 -10.25
N ASN A 108 27.16 -4.42 -11.11
CA ASN A 108 27.82 -5.18 -12.18
C ASN A 108 26.87 -6.00 -13.08
N GLY A 109 25.65 -5.50 -13.31
CA GLY A 109 24.63 -6.20 -14.10
C GLY A 109 23.67 -7.08 -13.28
N ASP A 110 24.06 -7.44 -12.06
CA ASP A 110 23.24 -8.24 -11.14
C ASP A 110 22.32 -7.37 -10.27
N LYS A 111 21.24 -7.98 -9.79
CA LYS A 111 20.29 -7.38 -8.85
C LYS A 111 20.48 -7.98 -7.47
N VAL A 112 20.88 -7.16 -6.51
CA VAL A 112 21.10 -7.57 -5.11
C VAL A 112 20.03 -6.91 -4.23
N PRO A 113 19.20 -7.67 -3.49
CA PRO A 113 18.19 -7.13 -2.57
C PRO A 113 18.80 -6.45 -1.34
#